data_AF-A0A4R2EZL4-F1
#
_entry.id   AF-A0A4R2EZL4-F1
#
_cell.length_a   1.000
_cell.length_b   1.000
_cell.length_c   1.000
_cell.angle_alpha   90.00
_cell.angle_beta   90.00
_cell.angle_gamma   90.00
#
_symmetry.space_group_name_H-M   'P 1'
#
loop_
_entity.id
_entity.type
_entity.pdbx_description
1 polymer ?
#
loop_
_entity_poly.entity_id
_entity_poly.type
_entity_poly.pdbx_seq_one_letter_code
_entity_poly.pdbx_strand_id
1 'polypeptide(L)'
;MTVLDFKEIPEAHIATGEQDTFELFARDFLDFIGYKIITNPDRGADGGVDLIVEESRTGVGGETIIRWLVSCKHKAHSGKSVTPTDDANIRDRVEARIQLRSAPLAKLSSLA
;
A
#
# COMPACT_ATOMS: atom_id res chain seq x y z
N MET A 1 -21.89 -16.19 -9.62
CA MET A 1 -20.61 -16.80 -9.22
C MET A 1 -19.55 -15.73 -9.32
N THR A 2 -18.91 -15.38 -8.22
CA THR A 2 -17.67 -14.60 -8.27
C THR A 2 -16.59 -15.51 -8.85
N VAL A 3 -15.85 -15.02 -9.84
CA VAL A 3 -14.80 -15.80 -10.54
C VAL A 3 -13.57 -16.07 -9.66
N LEU A 4 -13.42 -15.34 -8.56
CA LEU A 4 -12.29 -15.46 -7.64
C LEU A 4 -12.80 -15.86 -6.24
N ASP A 5 -12.29 -16.96 -5.71
CA ASP A 5 -12.48 -17.37 -4.31
C ASP A 5 -11.19 -17.09 -3.51
N PHE A 6 -11.23 -16.03 -2.68
CA PHE A 6 -10.09 -15.63 -1.87
C PHE A 6 -9.91 -16.50 -0.62
N LYS A 7 -10.78 -17.50 -0.37
CA LYS A 7 -10.60 -18.46 0.71
C LYS A 7 -9.42 -19.41 0.51
N GLU A 8 -8.87 -19.48 -0.70
CA GLU A 8 -7.64 -20.21 -0.99
C GLU A 8 -6.41 -19.62 -0.28
N ILE A 9 -6.46 -18.32 0.04
CA ILE A 9 -5.43 -17.64 0.82
C ILE A 9 -5.78 -17.81 2.31
N PRO A 10 -4.84 -18.20 3.19
CA PRO A 10 -5.13 -18.37 4.62
C PRO A 10 -5.50 -17.06 5.33
N GLU A 11 -6.23 -17.18 6.44
CA GLU A 11 -6.57 -16.02 7.28
C GLU A 11 -5.33 -15.47 8.00
N ALA A 12 -5.21 -14.13 8.01
CA ALA A 12 -4.15 -13.43 8.74
C ALA A 12 -4.24 -13.60 10.27
N HIS A 13 -5.36 -14.09 10.82
CA HIS A 13 -5.57 -14.23 12.26
C HIS A 13 -4.96 -15.52 12.84
N ILE A 14 -4.71 -16.54 12.02
CA ILE A 14 -4.26 -17.86 12.49
C ILE A 14 -2.74 -17.88 12.48
N ALA A 15 -2.09 -18.11 13.62
CA ALA A 15 -0.64 -18.13 13.78
C ALA A 15 0.01 -19.39 13.19
N THR A 16 -0.23 -19.63 11.90
CA THR A 16 0.38 -20.73 11.12
C THR A 16 1.68 -20.32 10.44
N GLY A 17 2.02 -19.03 10.44
CA GLY A 17 3.20 -18.48 9.75
C GLY A 17 2.93 -18.07 8.30
N GLU A 18 1.70 -18.22 7.82
CA GLU A 18 1.23 -17.86 6.47
C GLU A 18 0.35 -16.59 6.45
N GLN A 19 0.38 -15.80 7.52
CA GLN A 19 -0.49 -14.63 7.70
C GLN A 19 -0.27 -13.55 6.63
N ASP A 20 0.96 -13.44 6.12
CA ASP A 20 1.35 -12.44 5.13
C ASP A 20 1.11 -12.92 3.68
N THR A 21 0.53 -14.11 3.49
CA THR A 21 0.29 -14.66 2.14
C THR A 21 -0.60 -13.73 1.30
N PHE A 22 -1.57 -13.06 1.94
CA PHE A 22 -2.42 -12.10 1.26
C PHE A 22 -1.66 -10.82 0.86
N GLU A 23 -0.72 -10.38 1.70
CA GLU A 23 0.12 -9.21 1.43
C GLU A 23 1.14 -9.49 0.33
N LEU A 24 1.73 -10.69 0.33
CA LEU A 24 2.60 -11.18 -0.73
C LEU A 24 1.85 -11.30 -2.06
N PHE A 25 0.62 -11.85 -2.03
CA PHE A 25 -0.24 -11.86 -3.20
C PHE A 25 -0.52 -10.44 -3.72
N ALA A 26 -0.86 -9.50 -2.84
CA ALA A 26 -1.16 -8.11 -3.23
C ALA A 26 0.06 -7.43 -3.87
N ARG A 27 1.27 -7.67 -3.33
CA ARG A 27 2.53 -7.22 -3.93
C ARG A 27 2.68 -7.77 -5.35
N ASP A 28 2.60 -9.09 -5.52
CA ASP A 28 2.85 -9.73 -6.81
C ASP A 28 1.79 -9.36 -7.84
N PHE A 29 0.53 -9.18 -7.40
CA PHE A 29 -0.56 -8.71 -8.24
C PHE A 29 -0.35 -7.27 -8.73
N LEU A 30 0.10 -6.37 -7.85
CA LEU A 30 0.37 -4.97 -8.21
C LEU A 30 1.58 -4.86 -9.14
N ASP A 31 2.64 -5.62 -8.88
CA ASP A 31 3.81 -5.72 -9.77
C ASP A 31 3.40 -6.24 -11.16
N PHE A 32 2.58 -7.28 -11.20
CA PHE A 32 2.05 -7.85 -12.44
C PHE A 32 1.21 -6.87 -13.26
N ILE A 33 0.43 -6.00 -12.61
CA ILE A 33 -0.36 -4.95 -13.29
C ILE A 33 0.53 -3.82 -13.83
N GLY A 34 1.80 -3.74 -13.40
CA GLY A 34 2.76 -2.74 -13.86
C GLY A 34 3.00 -1.61 -12.86
N TYR A 35 2.57 -1.76 -11.60
CA TYR A 35 3.01 -0.87 -10.54
C TYR A 35 4.42 -1.25 -10.10
N LYS A 36 5.22 -0.25 -9.73
CA LYS A 36 6.55 -0.45 -9.17
C LYS A 36 6.46 -0.59 -7.66
N ILE A 37 6.92 -1.70 -7.11
CA ILE A 37 6.98 -1.90 -5.65
C ILE A 37 8.11 -1.04 -5.05
N ILE A 38 7.77 -0.11 -4.17
CA ILE A 38 8.73 0.77 -3.47
C ILE A 38 9.08 0.24 -2.09
N THR A 39 8.11 -0.35 -1.41
CA THR A 39 8.28 -0.97 -0.09
C THR A 39 7.61 -2.32 -0.12
N ASN A 40 8.36 -3.37 0.19
CA ASN A 40 7.84 -4.72 0.30
C ASN A 40 7.05 -4.87 1.61
N PRO A 41 6.09 -5.80 1.67
CA PRO A 41 5.48 -6.20 2.94
C PRO A 41 6.56 -6.73 3.90
N ASP A 42 6.49 -6.30 5.15
CA ASP A 42 7.40 -6.72 6.21
C ASP A 42 6.59 -7.24 7.41
N ARG A 43 7.19 -8.10 8.22
CA ARG A 43 6.54 -8.64 9.42
C ARG A 43 6.77 -7.67 10.57
N GLY A 44 5.83 -6.76 10.81
CA GLY A 44 6.01 -5.73 11.83
C GLY A 44 4.77 -4.94 12.21
N ALA A 45 4.95 -4.03 13.19
CA ALA A 45 3.95 -3.03 13.52
C ALA A 45 4.01 -1.89 12.49
N ASP A 46 3.40 -2.10 11.33
CA ASP A 46 3.67 -1.26 10.15
C ASP A 46 2.85 0.04 10.12
N GLY A 47 2.22 0.39 11.26
CA GLY A 47 1.30 1.53 11.36
C GLY A 47 0.10 1.40 10.42
N GLY A 48 -0.23 0.16 10.03
CA GLY A 48 -1.32 -0.20 9.13
C GLY A 48 -1.04 -0.08 7.64
N VAL A 49 0.18 0.28 7.22
CA VAL A 49 0.59 0.31 5.80
C VAL A 49 1.40 -0.93 5.48
N ASP A 50 0.86 -1.81 4.64
CA ASP A 50 1.52 -3.09 4.35
C ASP A 50 2.47 -2.97 3.15
N LEU A 51 2.19 -2.13 2.15
CA LEU A 51 3.15 -1.82 1.10
C LEU A 51 2.99 -0.42 0.49
N ILE A 52 4.04 0.03 -0.20
CA ILE A 52 4.02 1.26 -1.02
C ILE A 52 4.30 0.87 -2.45
N VAL A 53 3.44 1.31 -3.36
CA VAL A 53 3.64 1.14 -4.80
C VAL A 53 3.65 2.48 -5.51
N GLU A 54 4.28 2.51 -6.68
CA GLU A 54 4.45 3.69 -7.50
C GLU A 54 3.91 3.41 -8.90
N GLU A 55 3.15 4.37 -9.42
CA GLU A 55 2.59 4.36 -10.76
C GLU A 55 3.25 5.48 -11.56
N SER A 56 3.87 5.13 -12.69
CA SER A 56 4.34 6.13 -13.65
C SER A 56 3.31 6.27 -14.78
N ARG A 57 2.85 7.50 -15.00
CA ARG A 57 1.94 7.86 -16.09
C ARG A 57 2.68 8.78 -17.06
N THR A 58 2.95 8.30 -18.26
CA THR A 58 3.49 9.13 -19.34
C THR A 58 2.36 9.74 -20.15
N GLY A 59 2.36 11.06 -20.27
CA GLY A 59 1.41 11.80 -21.10
C GLY A 59 2.08 12.89 -21.93
N VAL A 60 1.27 13.67 -22.64
CA VAL A 60 1.75 14.74 -23.53
C VAL A 60 2.55 15.81 -22.77
N GLY A 61 2.29 15.97 -21.47
CA GLY A 61 2.98 16.91 -20.57
C GLY A 61 4.18 16.33 -19.82
N GLY A 62 4.61 15.10 -20.12
CA GLY A 62 5.73 14.43 -19.46
C GLY A 62 5.29 13.25 -18.58
N GLU A 63 6.18 12.85 -17.67
CA GLU A 63 5.97 11.72 -16.76
C GLU A 63 5.43 12.21 -15.40
N THR A 64 4.31 11.64 -14.96
CA THR A 64 3.73 11.87 -13.63
C THR A 64 3.91 10.61 -12.79
N ILE A 65 4.58 10.76 -11.65
CA ILE A 65 4.81 9.68 -10.70
C ILE A 65 3.83 9.82 -9.54
N ILE A 66 2.97 8.82 -9.33
CA ILE A 66 2.00 8.77 -8.23
C ILE A 66 2.41 7.64 -7.29
N ARG A 67 2.46 7.91 -5.99
CA ARG A 67 2.71 6.89 -4.97
C ARG A 67 1.43 6.55 -4.23
N TRP A 68 1.19 5.26 -4.07
CA TRP A 68 0.03 4.69 -3.43
C TRP A 68 0.44 3.97 -2.15
N LEU A 69 -0.27 4.27 -1.06
CA LEU A 69 -0.20 3.53 0.18
C LEU A 69 -1.22 2.40 0.12
N VAL A 70 -0.79 1.17 0.33
CA VAL A 70 -1.65 -0.01 0.25
C VAL A 70 -1.82 -0.59 1.64
N SER A 71 -3.08 -0.90 1.96
CA SER A 71 -3.54 -1.52 3.20
C SER A 71 -4.35 -2.75 2.79
N CYS A 72 -3.91 -3.91 3.24
CA CYS A 72 -4.43 -5.21 2.94
C CYS A 72 -5.27 -5.70 4.13
N LYS A 73 -6.57 -5.91 3.92
CA LYS A 73 -7.48 -6.45 4.94
C LYS A 73 -8.12 -7.72 4.42
N HIS A 74 -7.66 -8.86 4.94
CA HIS A 74 -8.21 -10.15 4.53
C HIS A 74 -9.39 -10.57 5.41
N LYS A 75 -10.63 -10.43 4.92
CA LYS A 75 -11.87 -10.83 5.62
C LYS A 75 -12.72 -11.88 4.90
N ALA A 76 -12.21 -12.48 3.82
CA ALA A 76 -12.94 -13.40 2.94
C ALA A 76 -13.55 -14.61 3.66
N HIS A 77 -12.86 -15.11 4.68
CA HIS A 77 -13.27 -16.27 5.48
C HIS A 77 -14.36 -15.96 6.52
N SER A 78 -14.36 -14.73 7.06
CA SER A 78 -15.34 -14.30 8.07
C SER A 78 -16.71 -13.92 7.49
N GLY A 79 -16.81 -13.73 6.17
CA GLY A 79 -17.99 -13.19 5.50
C GLY A 79 -18.32 -11.73 5.88
N LYS A 80 -17.46 -11.05 6.64
CA LYS A 80 -17.62 -9.65 7.05
C LYS A 80 -17.03 -8.72 5.99
N SER A 81 -17.68 -7.59 5.79
CA SER A 81 -17.15 -6.49 4.98
C SER A 81 -16.06 -5.73 5.73
N VAL A 82 -15.14 -5.10 4.99
CA VAL A 82 -14.21 -4.10 5.53
C VAL A 82 -15.02 -2.85 5.91
N THR A 83 -14.93 -2.42 7.17
CA THR A 83 -15.63 -1.23 7.68
C THR A 83 -14.68 -0.03 7.75
N PRO A 84 -15.19 1.22 7.76
CA PRO A 84 -14.34 2.42 7.90
C PRO A 84 -13.49 2.42 9.18
N THR A 85 -13.92 1.70 10.21
CA THR A 85 -13.15 1.50 11.45
C THR A 85 -11.95 0.57 11.28
N ASP A 86 -11.97 -0.33 10.30
CA ASP A 86 -10.84 -1.23 10.00
C ASP A 86 -9.68 -0.48 9.33
N ASP A 87 -9.97 0.67 8.70
CA ASP A 87 -9.01 1.53 8.01
C ASP A 87 -9.22 3.00 8.40
N ALA A 88 -9.13 3.26 9.70
CA ALA A 88 -9.19 4.62 10.23
C ALA A 88 -7.90 5.40 9.90
N ASN A 89 -8.00 6.73 9.82
CA ASN A 89 -6.86 7.65 9.68
C ASN A 89 -6.02 7.48 8.39
N ILE A 90 -6.65 7.06 7.29
CA ILE A 90 -5.99 6.96 5.97
C ILE A 90 -5.32 8.28 5.58
N ARG A 91 -6.02 9.41 5.80
CA ARG A 91 -5.49 10.75 5.47
C ARG A 91 -4.24 11.09 6.27
N ASP A 92 -4.26 10.86 7.58
CA ASP A 92 -3.12 11.15 8.45
C ASP A 92 -1.90 10.29 8.07
N ARG A 93 -2.14 9.03 7.66
CA ARG A 93 -1.08 8.13 7.16
C ARG A 93 -0.47 8.62 5.84
N VAL A 94 -1.31 9.14 4.94
CA VAL A 94 -0.87 9.76 3.69
C VAL A 94 -0.06 11.01 3.99
N GLU A 95 -0.57 11.93 4.82
CA GLU A 95 0.12 13.18 5.16
C GLU A 95 1.45 12.92 5.88
N ALA A 96 1.50 12.00 6.86
CA ALA A 96 2.73 11.66 7.57
C ALA A 96 3.85 11.11 6.66
N ARG A 97 3.50 10.34 5.62
CA ARG A 97 4.48 9.79 4.67
C ARG A 97 4.78 10.70 3.48
N ILE A 98 3.90 11.66 3.15
CA ILE A 98 4.17 12.71 2.17
C ILE A 98 5.09 13.80 2.76
N GLN A 99 4.89 14.20 4.02
CA GLN A 99 5.67 15.29 4.66
C GLN A 99 7.17 15.00 4.76
N LEU A 100 7.57 13.72 4.77
CA LEU A 100 8.97 13.30 4.82
C LEU A 100 9.74 13.47 3.49
N ARG A 101 9.07 13.83 2.39
CA ARG A 101 9.72 14.04 1.08
C ARG A 101 9.46 15.40 0.43
N SER A 102 8.72 16.29 1.09
CA SER A 102 8.64 17.72 0.74
C SER A 102 9.55 18.58 1.62
N ALA A 103 10.75 18.09 1.98
CA ALA A 103 11.82 19.00 2.35
C ALA A 103 12.19 19.79 1.08
N PRO A 104 12.07 21.13 1.07
CA PRO A 104 12.23 21.91 -0.15
C PRO A 104 13.66 21.81 -0.67
N LEU A 105 13.77 21.46 -1.96
CA LEU A 105 14.92 21.80 -2.78
C LEU A 105 15.10 23.34 -2.69
N ALA A 106 16.31 23.76 -2.33
CA ALA A 106 16.79 25.15 -2.38
C ALA A 106 16.06 26.19 -1.51
N LYS A 107 16.64 26.46 -0.33
CA LYS A 107 16.71 27.86 0.15
C LYS A 107 17.95 28.50 -0.49
N LEU A 108 17.88 28.76 -1.79
CA LEU A 108 18.77 29.73 -2.45
C LEU A 108 18.20 31.12 -2.15
N SER A 109 18.39 31.60 -0.93
CA SER A 109 18.44 33.03 -0.69
C SER A 109 19.89 33.43 -0.86
N SER A 110 20.19 34.06 -2.01
CA SER A 110 21.38 34.88 -2.16
C SER A 110 21.53 35.81 -0.97
N LEU A 111 22.76 36.06 -0.52
CA LEU A 111 23.41 37.37 -0.60
C LEU A 111 24.68 37.36 0.25
N ALA A 112 25.74 37.88 -0.37
CA ALA A 112 26.83 38.70 0.17
C ALA A 112 27.35 38.42 1.58
#